data_AF-A0A376VEE9-F1
#
_entry.id   AF-A0A376VEE9-F1
#
_cell.length_a   1.000
_cell.length_b   1.000
_cell.length_c   1.000
_cell.angle_alpha   90.00
_cell.angle_beta   90.00
_cell.angle_gamma   90.00
#
_symmetry.space_group_name_H-M   'P 1'
#
loop_
_entity.id
_entity.type
_entity.pdbx_description
1 polymer ?
#
loop_
_entity_poly.entity_id
_entity_poly.type
_entity_poly.pdbx_seq_one_letter_code
_entity_poly.pdbx_strand_id
1 'polypeptide(L)'
;MLVAAMKEDGVNIWGDGSTYKGNDIERFYRYGLLTNAELQIYKPWLDTDFIDELGGRHEMSEFMIACGFDYKMSVEKGLLHGLQYAWCNA
;
A
#
# COMPACT_ATOMS: atom_id res chain seq x y z
N MET A 1 -0.12 8.44 -17.06
CA MET A 1 0.47 7.36 -16.24
C MET A 1 0.96 7.98 -14.95
N LEU A 2 0.63 7.42 -13.78
CA LEU A 2 0.85 8.07 -12.48
C LEU A 2 2.31 8.46 -12.24
N VAL A 3 3.26 7.56 -12.55
CA VAL A 3 4.70 7.82 -12.38
C VAL A 3 5.22 8.99 -13.23
N ALA A 4 4.62 9.25 -14.39
CA ALA A 4 5.00 10.41 -15.21
C ALA A 4 4.59 11.73 -14.53
N ALA A 5 3.37 11.79 -14.00
CA ALA A 5 2.89 12.95 -13.24
C ALA A 5 3.73 13.17 -11.97
N MET A 6 4.05 12.09 -11.23
CA MET A 6 4.95 12.18 -10.07
C MET A 6 6.30 12.80 -10.44
N LYS A 7 6.88 12.36 -11.57
CA LYS A 7 8.15 12.90 -12.06
C LYS A 7 8.05 14.38 -12.44
N GLU A 8 6.96 14.80 -13.08
CA GLU A 8 6.69 16.21 -13.41
C GLU A 8 6.65 17.09 -12.15
N ASP A 9 6.14 16.53 -11.05
CA ASP A 9 6.12 17.19 -9.73
C ASP A 9 7.43 17.02 -8.92
N GLY A 10 8.47 16.41 -9.51
CA GLY A 10 9.76 16.16 -8.85
C GLY A 10 9.73 15.05 -7.80
N VAL A 11 8.70 14.21 -7.79
CA VAL A 11 8.54 13.09 -6.86
C VAL A 11 9.13 11.81 -7.47
N ASN A 12 10.24 11.34 -6.89
CA ASN A 12 10.95 10.14 -7.32
C ASN A 12 10.74 8.92 -6.40
N ILE A 13 9.88 9.01 -5.38
CA ILE A 13 9.57 7.90 -4.46
C ILE A 13 8.09 7.56 -4.59
N TRP A 14 7.79 6.30 -4.88
CA TRP A 14 6.42 5.78 -4.92
C TRP A 14 6.16 4.76 -3.81
N GLY A 15 5.26 5.09 -2.90
CA GLY A 15 4.67 4.13 -1.96
C GLY A 15 3.68 3.21 -2.67
N ASP A 16 4.13 2.03 -3.09
CA ASP A 16 3.32 1.07 -3.83
C ASP A 16 2.87 -0.10 -2.93
N GLY A 17 1.58 -0.10 -2.57
CA GLY A 17 0.94 -1.12 -1.73
C GLY A 17 0.62 -2.45 -2.43
N SER A 18 1.02 -2.65 -3.69
CA SER A 18 0.86 -3.97 -4.34
C SER A 18 1.52 -5.09 -3.53
N THR A 19 0.78 -6.19 -3.33
CA THR A 19 1.18 -7.31 -2.48
C THR A 19 2.29 -8.15 -3.12
N TYR A 20 3.18 -8.72 -2.31
CA TYR A 20 4.29 -9.58 -2.75
C TYR A 20 3.87 -10.75 -3.68
N LYS A 21 2.73 -11.39 -3.41
CA LYS A 21 2.25 -12.56 -4.18
C LYS A 21 1.38 -12.21 -5.40
N GLY A 22 1.13 -10.93 -5.64
CA GLY A 22 0.27 -10.46 -6.72
C GLY A 22 1.06 -10.17 -8.00
N ASN A 23 0.41 -10.21 -9.15
CA ASN A 23 1.06 -9.88 -10.43
C ASN A 23 1.40 -8.39 -10.57
N ASP A 24 0.70 -7.52 -9.83
CA ASP A 24 0.81 -6.09 -10.01
C ASP A 24 2.13 -5.52 -9.50
N ILE A 25 2.80 -6.20 -8.56
CA ILE A 25 4.14 -5.80 -8.09
C ILE A 25 5.15 -5.75 -9.24
N GLU A 26 5.14 -6.76 -10.13
CA GLU A 26 6.03 -6.79 -11.29
C GLU A 26 5.62 -5.79 -12.36
N ARG A 27 4.31 -5.64 -12.59
CA ARG A 27 3.78 -4.71 -13.61
C ARG A 27 4.14 -3.28 -13.27
N PHE A 28 3.85 -2.86 -12.05
CA PHE A 28 4.10 -1.51 -11.57
C PHE A 28 5.59 -1.21 -11.44
N TYR A 29 6.39 -2.17 -11.00
CA TYR A 29 7.84 -2.04 -11.01
C TYR A 29 8.39 -1.75 -12.42
N ARG A 30 7.99 -2.54 -13.43
CA ARG A 30 8.46 -2.37 -14.81
C ARG A 30 7.99 -1.07 -15.44
N TYR A 31 6.69 -0.77 -15.37
CA TYR A 31 6.16 0.46 -15.95
C TYR A 31 6.73 1.69 -15.25
N GLY A 32 6.90 1.65 -13.93
CA GLY A 32 7.49 2.74 -13.16
C GLY A 32 8.91 3.07 -13.60
N LEU A 33 9.79 2.07 -13.64
CA LEU A 33 11.19 2.28 -14.03
C LEU A 33 11.37 2.67 -15.50
N LEU A 34 10.52 2.15 -16.40
CA LEU A 34 10.52 2.58 -17.81
C LEU A 34 10.11 4.06 -17.96
N THR A 35 9.31 4.58 -17.03
CA THR A 35 8.82 5.96 -17.03
C THR A 35 9.80 6.92 -16.37
N ASN A 36 10.37 6.48 -15.26
CA ASN A 36 11.28 7.26 -14.45
C ASN A 36 12.41 6.35 -13.97
N ALA A 37 13.57 6.47 -14.60
CA ALA A 37 14.75 5.67 -14.27
C ALA A 37 15.29 5.95 -12.85
N GLU A 38 14.95 7.09 -12.24
CA GLU A 38 15.32 7.45 -10.88
C GLU A 38 14.28 7.03 -9.83
N LEU A 39 13.20 6.34 -10.25
CA LEU A 39 12.13 5.95 -9.36
C LEU A 39 12.63 4.96 -8.30
N GLN A 40 12.41 5.31 -7.04
CA GLN A 40 12.51 4.40 -5.91
C GLN A 40 11.11 3.98 -5.49
N ILE A 41 10.95 2.71 -5.11
CA ILE A 41 9.64 2.16 -4.73
C ILE A 41 9.70 1.75 -3.27
N TYR A 42 8.88 2.43 -2.45
CA TYR A 42 8.67 2.10 -1.05
C TYR A 42 7.56 1.05 -0.93
N LYS A 43 7.83 -0.03 -0.20
CA LYS A 43 6.88 -1.11 0.08
C LYS A 43 6.52 -1.08 1.57
N PRO A 44 5.33 -0.58 1.94
CA PRO A 44 4.97 -0.43 3.36
C PRO A 44 5.01 -1.75 4.14
N TRP A 45 4.70 -2.87 3.50
CA TRP A 45 4.76 -4.20 4.11
C TRP A 45 6.19 -4.76 4.30
N LEU A 46 7.24 -4.02 3.92
CA LEU A 46 8.62 -4.29 4.32
C LEU A 46 9.07 -3.45 5.52
N ASP A 47 8.27 -2.46 5.93
CA ASP A 47 8.56 -1.58 7.06
C ASP A 47 7.87 -2.13 8.31
N THR A 48 8.67 -2.49 9.32
CA THR A 48 8.14 -3.10 10.55
C THR A 48 7.27 -2.13 11.34
N ASP A 49 7.63 -0.84 11.37
CA ASP A 49 6.86 0.17 12.10
C ASP A 49 5.47 0.35 11.44
N PHE A 50 5.42 0.34 10.11
CA PHE A 50 4.16 0.39 9.37
C PHE A 50 3.29 -0.84 9.64
N ILE A 51 3.88 -2.04 9.69
CA ILE A 51 3.15 -3.28 9.96
C ILE A 51 2.55 -3.27 11.37
N ASP A 52 3.33 -2.84 12.36
CA ASP A 52 2.93 -2.82 13.76
C ASP A 52 1.79 -1.82 14.01
N GLU A 53 1.77 -0.70 13.29
CA GLU A 53 0.72 0.33 13.43
C GLU A 53 -0.49 0.10 12.52
N LEU A 54 -0.31 -0.38 11.28
CA LEU A 54 -1.30 -0.33 10.20
C LEU A 54 -1.46 -1.66 9.42
N GLY A 55 -0.97 -2.78 9.95
CA GLY A 55 -0.92 -4.07 9.24
C GLY A 55 -2.29 -4.69 8.90
N GLY A 56 -3.36 -4.29 9.59
CA GLY A 56 -4.71 -4.80 9.37
C GLY A 56 -5.76 -3.72 9.13
N ARG A 57 -6.93 -4.14 8.62
CA ARG A 57 -8.02 -3.21 8.29
C ARG A 57 -8.64 -2.55 9.51
N HIS A 58 -8.61 -3.24 10.65
CA HIS A 58 -9.15 -2.72 11.89
C HIS A 58 -8.27 -1.59 12.41
N GLU A 59 -6.97 -1.85 12.50
CA GLU A 59 -5.93 -0.92 12.95
C GLU A 59 -5.89 0.32 12.06
N MET A 60 -5.95 0.15 10.73
CA MET A 60 -6.08 1.28 9.78
C MET A 60 -7.35 2.12 10.03
N SER A 61 -8.47 1.48 10.35
CA SER A 61 -9.73 2.20 10.58
C SER A 61 -9.71 2.96 11.90
N GLU A 62 -9.14 2.38 12.95
CA GLU A 62 -8.91 3.05 14.23
C GLU A 62 -7.98 4.24 14.08
N PHE A 63 -6.89 4.10 13.31
CA PHE A 63 -5.96 5.19 13.01
C PHE A 63 -6.66 6.36 12.31
N MET A 64 -7.49 6.08 11.30
CA MET A 64 -8.25 7.13 10.60
C MET A 64 -9.22 7.88 11.53
N ILE A 65 -9.92 7.15 12.41
CA ILE A 65 -10.81 7.74 13.42
C ILE A 65 -10.02 8.58 14.42
N ALA A 66 -8.86 8.10 14.89
CA ALA A 66 -7.99 8.82 15.81
C ALA A 66 -7.44 10.13 15.21
N CYS A 67 -7.19 10.16 13.89
CA CYS A 67 -6.82 11.37 13.15
C CYS A 67 -7.99 12.34 12.88
N GLY A 68 -9.21 12.02 13.33
CA GLY A 68 -10.39 12.87 13.17
C GLY A 68 -11.11 12.73 11.82
N PHE A 69 -10.84 11.66 11.06
CA PHE A 69 -11.60 11.34 9.86
C PHE A 69 -12.82 10.48 10.20
N ASP A 70 -14.01 10.84 9.71
CA ASP A 70 -15.21 9.99 9.78
C ASP A 70 -15.10 8.85 8.75
N TYR A 71 -14.24 7.88 9.05
CA TYR A 71 -14.03 6.71 8.22
C TYR A 71 -15.09 5.65 8.49
N LYS A 72 -16.07 5.53 7.58
CA LYS A 72 -17.08 4.47 7.62
C LYS A 72 -16.55 3.25 6.89
N MET A 73 -16.17 2.22 7.66
CA MET A 73 -15.96 0.90 7.09
C MET A 73 -17.27 0.41 6.44
N SER A 74 -17.26 0.14 5.13
CA SER A 74 -18.35 -0.62 4.52
C SER A 74 -18.33 -2.03 5.11
N VAL A 75 -19.48 -2.47 5.63
CA VAL A 75 -19.66 -3.85 6.10
C VAL A 75 -19.79 -4.75 4.88
N GLU A 76 -18.71 -5.04 4.17
CA GLU A 76 -18.77 -5.90 2.98
C GLU A 76 -18.22 -7.31 3.25
N LYS A 77 -19.17 -8.18 3.60
CA LYS A 77 -19.40 -9.55 3.12
C LYS A 77 -18.18 -10.27 2.51
N GLY A 78 -17.67 -11.29 3.22
CA GLY A 78 -17.23 -12.52 2.55
C GLY A 78 -15.79 -13.00 2.73
N LEU A 79 -14.93 -12.37 3.54
CA LEU A 79 -13.58 -12.92 3.84
C LEU A 79 -13.17 -12.76 5.32
N LEU A 80 -14.16 -12.71 6.23
CA LEU A 80 -13.96 -12.40 7.65
C LEU A 80 -13.45 -13.56 8.52
N HIS A 81 -12.89 -14.64 7.97
CA HIS A 81 -12.46 -15.79 8.80
C HIS A 81 -11.04 -16.31 8.52
N GLY A 82 -10.09 -15.42 8.19
CA GLY A 82 -8.68 -15.86 8.15
C GLY A 82 -7.59 -14.85 7.82
N LEU A 83 -7.88 -13.56 7.63
CA LEU A 83 -6.89 -12.61 7.11
C LEU A 83 -6.41 -11.58 8.14
N GLN A 84 -6.31 -11.95 9.42
CA GLN A 84 -5.70 -11.07 10.44
C GLN A 84 -4.18 -10.88 10.22
N TYR A 85 -3.56 -11.64 9.30
CA TYR A 85 -2.11 -11.58 9.01
C TYR A 85 -1.75 -11.76 7.52
N ALA A 86 -2.68 -11.51 6.61
CA ALA A 86 -2.52 -11.92 5.21
C ALA A 86 -1.55 -11.08 4.37
N TRP A 87 -1.14 -9.91 4.87
CA TRP A 87 -0.23 -9.00 4.15
C TRP A 87 1.25 -9.38 4.33
N CYS A 88 1.62 -10.01 5.46
CA CYS A 88 3.02 -10.22 5.84
C CYS A 88 3.51 -11.67 5.84
N ASN A 89 2.63 -12.68 5.75
CA ASN A 89 3.04 -14.09 5.77
C ASN A 89 3.05 -14.73 4.37
N ALA A 90 4.05 -14.41 3.54
CA ALA A 90 5.05 -15.39 3.05
C ALA A 90 6.05 -14.73 2.10
#